data_AF-A0A2A5X877-F1
#
_entry.id   AF-A0A2A5X877-F1
#
_cell.length_a   1.000
_cell.length_b   1.000
_cell.length_c   1.000
_cell.angle_alpha   90.00
_cell.angle_beta   90.00
_cell.angle_gamma   90.00
#
_symmetry.space_group_name_H-M   'P 1'
#
loop_
_entity.id
_entity.type
_entity.pdbx_description
1 polymer ?
#
loop_
_entity_poly.entity_id
_entity_poly.type
_entity_poly.pdbx_seq_one_letter_code
_entity_poly.pdbx_strand_id
1 'polypeptide(L)'
;MKYHTFSYWLRTKKGDKLAVYCKYRHGTEKQKVIKCDLTIPASSWDKKRGEVKSRIEFQQYREKFLKLDARVQQMKDLLNTDQITDKEALKRIPLWYVSDKDKTLENYFEEEYRKKKGGGYDPTRVRGIIKKLHEALLENNFNDLVPAKLIHFTTHKDEICNSLYKQQKKNTATDYLKRINTVLKKYDSKKYPDKYFEEHYKTEATKLKKPVERVSILESISRINTYKKLEAYLFWLYSFCLRGLDGIDVTLLDRSMLLQPDAELTDYHHQDERYPEPIKVELSRKKTRAREFEIIINAYPTLSIQKLLKKVISINRSDDVNTEDDLKLFKWDSITNRRKWDLYSDFLQGRLKTLFNKSFKSTRHTFTSTAEILRVPVSDQSALIGNVSRKGSIKHYSKLDNTRLDIQHLAVLDYYQISRIYFQLLLHIKQHPELEIECVRHIDRELHSMDNSNHLRKSWQQEVAELTDISKQPEYYSGLNIYKGVL
;
A
#
# COMPACT_ATOMS: atom_id res chain seq x y z
N MET A 1 14.56 -49.75 -28.98
CA MET A 1 14.31 -48.44 -28.34
C MET A 1 14.30 -47.36 -29.40
N LYS A 2 13.31 -46.45 -29.39
CA LYS A 2 13.37 -45.24 -30.23
C LYS A 2 14.33 -44.28 -29.54
N TYR A 3 15.37 -43.83 -30.25
CA TYR A 3 16.35 -42.91 -29.67
C TYR A 3 15.97 -41.46 -29.97
N HIS A 4 16.14 -40.59 -28.98
CA HIS A 4 16.10 -39.15 -29.19
C HIS A 4 17.38 -38.70 -29.89
N THR A 5 17.23 -38.11 -31.07
CA THR A 5 18.33 -37.46 -31.78
C THR A 5 18.17 -35.95 -31.64
N PHE A 6 19.21 -35.31 -31.11
CA PHE A 6 19.26 -33.87 -30.93
C PHE A 6 20.63 -33.34 -31.43
N SER A 7 20.64 -32.39 -32.36
CA SER A 7 21.88 -31.85 -32.92
C SER A 7 21.69 -30.41 -33.40
N TYR A 8 22.76 -29.73 -33.79
CA TYR A 8 22.67 -28.44 -34.47
C TYR A 8 23.29 -28.50 -35.87
N TRP A 9 22.94 -27.51 -36.69
CA TRP A 9 23.49 -27.30 -38.02
C TRP A 9 23.45 -25.82 -38.38
N LEU A 10 24.23 -25.43 -39.37
CA LEU A 10 24.35 -24.04 -39.81
C LEU A 10 23.68 -23.84 -41.16
N ARG A 11 22.99 -22.71 -41.32
CA ARG A 11 22.41 -22.27 -42.59
C ARG A 11 22.90 -20.88 -42.96
N THR A 12 23.24 -20.69 -44.23
CA THR A 12 23.70 -19.41 -44.78
C THR A 12 22.62 -18.33 -44.67
N LYS A 13 23.03 -17.14 -44.25
CA LYS A 13 22.27 -15.89 -44.26
C LYS A 13 22.91 -14.89 -45.23
N LYS A 14 22.18 -13.84 -45.59
CA LYS A 14 22.73 -12.69 -46.34
C LYS A 14 23.94 -12.08 -45.61
N GLY A 15 25.00 -11.76 -46.36
CA GLY A 15 26.20 -11.07 -45.87
C GLY A 15 27.20 -11.96 -45.12
N ASP A 16 27.59 -13.11 -45.69
CA ASP A 16 28.63 -14.03 -45.19
C ASP A 16 28.49 -14.44 -43.72
N LYS A 17 27.24 -14.69 -43.30
CA LYS A 17 26.91 -15.14 -41.95
C LYS A 17 26.23 -16.51 -41.98
N LEU A 18 26.50 -17.31 -40.97
CA LEU A 18 25.85 -18.59 -40.74
C LEU A 18 24.99 -18.50 -39.48
N ALA A 19 23.71 -18.82 -39.60
CA ALA A 19 22.81 -18.93 -38.46
C ALA A 19 22.77 -20.39 -37.97
N VAL A 20 22.83 -20.58 -36.65
CA VAL A 20 22.73 -21.89 -36.02
C VAL A 20 21.27 -22.29 -35.87
N TYR A 21 20.97 -23.54 -36.17
CA TYR A 21 19.66 -24.15 -36.01
C TYR A 21 19.83 -25.45 -35.24
N CYS A 22 18.86 -25.76 -34.41
CA CYS A 22 18.83 -26.95 -33.60
C CYS A 22 17.73 -27.88 -34.14
N LYS A 23 18.03 -29.18 -34.20
CA LYS A 23 17.28 -30.23 -34.87
C LYS A 23 16.96 -31.31 -33.86
N TYR A 24 15.70 -31.73 -33.83
CA TYR A 24 15.23 -32.84 -33.00
C TYR A 24 14.46 -33.85 -33.84
N ARG A 25 14.66 -35.14 -33.56
CA ARG A 25 13.87 -36.24 -34.09
C ARG A 25 13.80 -37.38 -33.08
N HIS A 26 12.62 -37.99 -32.94
CA HIS A 26 12.39 -39.18 -32.14
C HIS A 26 12.03 -40.35 -33.07
N GLY A 27 12.89 -41.37 -33.16
CA GLY A 27 12.69 -42.49 -34.09
C GLY A 27 12.50 -42.05 -35.55
N THR A 28 11.40 -42.47 -36.17
CA THR A 28 11.02 -42.18 -37.56
C THR A 28 10.15 -40.92 -37.73
N GLU A 29 9.90 -40.17 -36.65
CA GLU A 29 9.05 -38.98 -36.71
C GLU A 29 9.65 -37.85 -37.55
N LYS A 30 8.78 -36.94 -38.01
CA LYS A 30 9.18 -35.76 -38.76
C LYS A 30 10.11 -34.89 -37.92
N GLN A 31 11.25 -34.53 -38.50
CA GLN A 31 12.26 -33.72 -37.86
C GLN A 31 11.73 -32.31 -37.54
N LYS A 32 11.89 -31.91 -36.29
CA LYS A 32 11.56 -30.57 -35.80
C LYS A 32 12.83 -29.72 -35.83
N VAL A 33 12.71 -28.48 -36.30
CA VAL A 33 13.85 -27.56 -36.45
C VAL A 33 13.49 -26.23 -35.85
N ILE A 34 14.37 -25.71 -35.00
CA ILE A 34 14.25 -24.36 -34.43
C ILE A 34 15.53 -23.57 -34.69
N LYS A 35 15.39 -22.28 -34.98
CA LYS A 35 16.53 -21.39 -35.16
C LYS A 35 17.06 -21.00 -33.78
N CYS A 36 18.36 -21.16 -33.59
CA CYS A 36 19.05 -20.80 -32.37
C CYS A 36 19.55 -19.35 -32.48
N ASP A 37 19.59 -18.59 -31.39
CA ASP A 37 19.97 -17.16 -31.42
C ASP A 37 21.49 -16.95 -31.45
N LEU A 38 22.15 -17.71 -32.33
CA LEU A 38 23.60 -17.68 -32.56
C LEU A 38 23.85 -17.50 -34.06
N THR A 39 24.60 -16.45 -34.40
CA THR A 39 25.05 -16.19 -35.77
C THR A 39 26.56 -15.99 -35.75
N ILE A 40 27.27 -16.65 -36.65
CA ILE A 40 28.73 -16.57 -36.78
C ILE A 40 29.14 -16.13 -38.19
N PRO A 41 30.34 -15.55 -38.38
CA PRO A 41 30.90 -15.33 -39.72
C PRO A 41 31.09 -16.65 -40.46
N ALA A 42 30.81 -16.68 -41.76
CA ALA A 42 31.08 -17.87 -42.58
C ALA A 42 32.57 -18.23 -42.63
N SER A 43 33.45 -17.22 -42.53
CA SER A 43 34.90 -17.38 -42.48
C SER A 43 35.40 -18.16 -41.26
N SER A 44 34.65 -18.15 -40.14
CA SER A 44 35.03 -18.81 -38.90
C SER A 44 34.71 -20.30 -38.86
N TRP A 45 33.95 -20.82 -39.82
CA TRP A 45 33.48 -22.20 -39.82
C TRP A 45 34.31 -23.09 -40.74
N ASP A 46 34.73 -24.26 -40.24
CA ASP A 46 35.30 -25.33 -41.04
C ASP A 46 34.19 -26.30 -41.48
N LYS A 47 33.80 -26.23 -42.75
CA LYS A 47 32.76 -27.11 -43.30
C LYS A 47 33.14 -28.59 -43.33
N LYS A 48 34.44 -28.90 -43.48
CA LYS A 48 34.91 -30.30 -43.56
C LYS A 48 34.94 -30.93 -42.19
N ARG A 49 35.42 -30.19 -41.19
CA ARG A 49 35.52 -30.67 -39.81
C ARG A 49 34.24 -30.49 -38.99
N GLY A 50 33.34 -29.61 -39.42
CA GLY A 50 32.10 -29.33 -38.69
C GLY A 50 32.33 -28.59 -37.38
N GLU A 51 33.39 -27.77 -37.31
CA GLU A 51 33.78 -27.02 -36.10
C GLU A 51 34.17 -25.57 -36.43
N VAL A 52 34.29 -24.74 -35.40
CA VAL A 52 34.85 -23.39 -35.54
C VAL A 52 36.37 -23.50 -35.66
N LYS A 53 36.95 -22.89 -36.70
CA LYS A 53 38.40 -22.93 -36.99
C LYS A 53 39.23 -22.49 -35.78
N SER A 54 40.39 -23.10 -35.56
CA SER A 54 41.30 -22.88 -34.42
C SER A 54 42.10 -21.57 -34.45
N ARG A 55 41.65 -20.54 -35.17
CA ARG A 55 42.31 -19.21 -35.18
C ARG A 55 41.94 -18.38 -33.97
N ILE A 56 42.86 -17.58 -33.43
CA ILE A 56 42.64 -16.81 -32.19
C ILE A 56 41.44 -15.86 -32.29
N GLU A 57 41.26 -15.21 -33.45
CA GLU A 57 40.14 -14.31 -33.78
C GLU A 57 38.75 -14.97 -33.67
N PHE A 58 38.67 -16.31 -33.68
CA PHE A 58 37.44 -17.08 -33.55
C PHE A 58 37.26 -17.76 -32.19
N GLN A 59 38.12 -17.49 -31.21
CA GLN A 59 38.07 -18.10 -29.88
C GLN A 59 36.69 -17.93 -29.22
N GLN A 60 36.13 -16.72 -29.24
CA GLN A 60 34.80 -16.45 -28.71
C GLN A 60 33.69 -17.33 -29.32
N TYR A 61 33.84 -17.76 -30.58
CA TYR A 61 32.86 -18.63 -31.22
C TYR A 61 33.10 -20.09 -30.82
N ARG A 62 34.37 -20.53 -30.67
CA ARG A 62 34.67 -21.87 -30.14
C ARG A 62 34.09 -22.07 -28.74
N GLU A 63 34.29 -21.11 -27.85
CA GLU A 63 33.72 -21.15 -26.49
C GLU A 63 32.20 -21.22 -26.50
N LYS A 64 31.55 -20.52 -27.44
CA LYS A 64 30.11 -20.63 -27.67
C LYS A 64 29.75 -22.03 -28.18
N PHE A 65 30.44 -22.62 -29.14
CA PHE A 65 30.09 -23.96 -29.60
C PHE A 65 30.27 -25.03 -28.51
N LEU A 66 31.32 -24.95 -27.68
CA LEU A 66 31.51 -25.85 -26.53
C LEU A 66 30.32 -25.80 -25.55
N LYS A 67 29.84 -24.59 -25.24
CA LYS A 67 28.65 -24.42 -24.38
C LYS A 67 27.37 -24.95 -25.06
N LEU A 68 27.26 -24.86 -26.39
CA LEU A 68 26.12 -25.36 -27.16
C LEU A 68 26.12 -26.89 -27.15
N ASP A 69 27.28 -27.50 -27.36
CA ASP A 69 27.46 -28.96 -27.30
C ASP A 69 27.04 -29.50 -25.93
N ALA A 70 27.54 -28.89 -24.85
CA ALA A 70 27.17 -29.28 -23.48
C ALA A 70 25.66 -29.16 -23.23
N ARG A 71 25.03 -28.06 -23.69
CA ARG A 71 23.58 -27.86 -23.52
C ARG A 71 22.75 -28.82 -24.37
N VAL A 72 23.19 -29.13 -25.59
CA VAL A 72 22.54 -30.14 -26.44
C VAL A 72 22.61 -31.51 -25.77
N GLN A 73 23.77 -31.88 -25.21
CA GLN A 73 23.91 -33.14 -24.48
C GLN A 73 23.00 -33.18 -23.25
N GLN A 74 22.98 -32.12 -22.45
CA GLN A 74 22.08 -32.02 -21.30
C GLN A 74 20.60 -32.20 -21.69
N MET A 75 20.14 -31.58 -22.79
CA MET A 75 18.75 -31.75 -23.24
C MET A 75 18.48 -33.18 -23.72
N LYS A 76 19.45 -33.86 -24.35
CA LYS A 76 19.31 -35.29 -24.69
C LYS A 76 19.14 -36.13 -23.44
N ASP A 77 19.95 -35.89 -22.41
CA ASP A 77 19.90 -36.67 -21.17
C ASP A 77 18.55 -36.49 -20.46
N LEU A 78 18.01 -35.26 -20.42
CA LEU A 78 16.68 -34.96 -19.87
C LEU A 78 15.54 -35.56 -20.70
N LEU A 79 15.68 -35.59 -22.03
CA LEU A 79 14.70 -36.23 -22.92
C LEU A 79 14.71 -37.75 -22.76
N ASN A 80 15.90 -38.37 -22.67
CA ASN A 80 16.05 -39.81 -22.49
C ASN A 80 15.56 -40.31 -21.12
N THR A 81 15.43 -39.41 -20.15
CA THR A 81 14.92 -39.69 -18.79
C THR A 81 13.46 -39.24 -18.61
N ASP A 82 12.78 -38.84 -19.69
CA ASP A 82 11.39 -38.35 -19.72
C ASP A 82 11.11 -37.17 -18.76
N GLN A 83 12.14 -36.40 -18.37
CA GLN A 83 12.01 -35.26 -17.46
C GLN A 83 11.49 -34.00 -18.15
N ILE A 84 11.63 -33.91 -19.47
CA ILE A 84 11.16 -32.80 -20.29
C ILE A 84 10.55 -33.31 -21.59
N THR A 85 9.61 -32.56 -22.14
CA THR A 85 9.05 -32.81 -23.48
C THR A 85 9.98 -32.28 -24.58
N ASP A 86 9.80 -32.79 -25.80
CA ASP A 86 10.50 -32.33 -26.99
C ASP A 86 10.27 -30.85 -27.29
N LYS A 87 9.06 -30.35 -27.05
CA LYS A 87 8.71 -28.93 -27.16
C LYS A 87 9.50 -28.07 -26.15
N GLU A 88 9.67 -28.54 -24.92
CA GLU A 88 10.44 -27.83 -23.90
C GLU A 88 11.94 -27.85 -24.21
N ALA A 89 12.48 -28.98 -24.65
CA ALA A 89 13.87 -29.08 -25.08
C ALA A 89 14.17 -28.11 -26.25
N LEU A 90 13.28 -28.05 -27.24
CA LEU A 90 13.42 -27.13 -28.38
C LEU A 90 13.27 -25.65 -27.98
N LYS A 91 12.48 -25.32 -26.95
CA LYS A 91 12.40 -23.95 -26.43
C LYS A 91 13.69 -23.53 -25.71
N ARG A 92 14.30 -24.41 -24.91
CA ARG A 92 15.42 -24.05 -24.00
C ARG A 92 16.75 -23.76 -24.70
N ILE A 93 17.00 -24.33 -25.88
CA ILE A 93 18.32 -24.21 -26.56
C ILE A 93 18.51 -22.89 -27.33
N PRO A 94 17.53 -22.40 -28.11
CA PRO A 94 17.63 -21.10 -28.78
C PRO A 94 17.93 -19.93 -27.84
N LEU A 95 17.59 -20.10 -26.56
CA LEU A 95 17.57 -19.06 -25.54
C LEU A 95 18.87 -19.01 -24.71
N TRP A 96 19.76 -19.98 -24.88
CA TRP A 96 21.06 -20.03 -24.19
C TRP A 96 22.08 -19.03 -24.77
N TYR A 97 21.93 -18.66 -26.05
CA TYR A 97 22.87 -17.80 -26.79
C TYR A 97 22.49 -16.33 -26.84
N VAL A 98 21.45 -15.92 -26.14
CA VAL A 98 21.06 -14.51 -26.19
C VAL A 98 22.20 -13.67 -25.59
N SER A 99 22.98 -13.11 -26.50
CA SER A 99 23.88 -11.97 -26.43
C SER A 99 24.44 -11.65 -25.03
N ASP A 100 25.77 -11.70 -24.90
CA ASP A 100 26.52 -11.10 -23.77
C ASP A 100 26.28 -9.58 -23.60
N LYS A 101 25.48 -8.94 -24.46
CA LYS A 101 25.04 -7.54 -24.31
C LYS A 101 23.77 -7.37 -23.48
N ASP A 102 23.09 -8.44 -23.08
CA ASP A 102 21.80 -8.30 -22.41
C ASP A 102 21.96 -8.07 -20.91
N LYS A 103 21.77 -6.80 -20.53
CA LYS A 103 21.73 -6.36 -19.14
C LYS A 103 20.67 -7.15 -18.37
N THR A 104 20.97 -7.48 -17.12
CA THR A 104 19.96 -7.99 -16.18
C THR A 104 18.97 -6.88 -15.85
N LEU A 105 17.75 -7.25 -15.48
CA LEU A 105 16.75 -6.31 -14.98
C LEU A 105 17.30 -5.53 -13.77
N GLU A 106 18.06 -6.20 -12.92
CA GLU A 106 18.70 -5.63 -11.73
C GLU A 106 19.77 -4.59 -12.09
N ASN A 107 20.70 -4.93 -12.99
CA ASN A 107 21.76 -4.00 -13.41
C ASN A 107 21.15 -2.79 -14.13
N TYR A 108 20.20 -3.00 -15.05
CA TYR A 108 19.49 -1.89 -15.69
C TYR A 108 18.76 -1.01 -14.66
N PHE A 109 18.15 -1.63 -13.65
CA PHE A 109 17.45 -0.90 -12.61
C PHE A 109 18.39 0.00 -11.79
N GLU A 110 19.51 -0.54 -11.30
CA GLU A 110 20.45 0.21 -10.44
C GLU A 110 21.30 1.22 -11.23
N GLU A 111 21.78 0.84 -12.40
CA GLU A 111 22.75 1.64 -13.15
C GLU A 111 22.11 2.72 -14.01
N GLU A 112 20.89 2.50 -14.49
CA GLU A 112 20.24 3.41 -15.44
C GLU A 112 18.89 3.95 -14.95
N TYR A 113 17.96 3.07 -14.61
CA TYR A 113 16.59 3.49 -14.28
C TYR A 113 16.55 4.35 -13.01
N ARG A 114 17.23 3.92 -11.95
CA ARG A 114 17.26 4.62 -10.66
C ARG A 114 17.95 5.97 -10.77
N LYS A 115 19.09 6.05 -11.45
CA LYS A 115 19.84 7.32 -11.61
C LYS A 115 19.00 8.40 -12.29
N LYS A 116 18.12 8.02 -13.23
CA LYS A 116 17.19 8.93 -13.92
C LYS A 116 16.00 9.41 -13.07
N LYS A 117 15.79 8.90 -11.85
CA LYS A 117 14.59 9.18 -11.03
C LYS A 117 14.79 10.24 -9.92
N GLY A 118 16.00 10.76 -9.71
CA GLY A 118 16.30 11.81 -8.73
C GLY A 118 16.25 11.35 -7.26
N GLY A 119 16.60 12.25 -6.33
CA GLY A 119 16.83 11.94 -4.90
C GLY A 119 15.61 11.51 -4.07
N GLY A 120 14.38 11.71 -4.57
CA GLY A 120 13.14 11.34 -3.87
C GLY A 120 12.59 9.94 -4.19
N TYR A 121 13.25 9.18 -5.07
CA TYR A 121 12.77 7.87 -5.49
C TYR A 121 13.23 6.77 -4.54
N ASP A 122 12.30 6.09 -3.87
CA ASP A 122 12.58 4.90 -3.05
C ASP A 122 12.76 3.64 -3.94
N PRO A 123 13.99 3.10 -4.05
CA PRO A 123 14.27 1.92 -4.87
C PRO A 123 13.87 0.60 -4.18
N THR A 124 13.66 0.61 -2.85
CA THR A 124 13.51 -0.59 -2.01
C THR A 124 12.41 -1.50 -2.51
N ARG A 125 11.29 -0.92 -2.95
CA ARG A 125 10.15 -1.68 -3.48
C ARG A 125 10.51 -2.44 -4.76
N VAL A 126 11.25 -1.84 -5.69
CA VAL A 126 11.60 -2.52 -6.94
C VAL A 126 12.65 -3.60 -6.69
N ARG A 127 13.64 -3.35 -5.82
CA ARG A 127 14.59 -4.39 -5.39
C ARG A 127 13.89 -5.60 -4.79
N GLY A 128 12.93 -5.36 -3.89
CA GLY A 128 12.11 -6.42 -3.30
C GLY A 128 11.36 -7.22 -4.35
N ILE A 129 10.83 -6.57 -5.39
CA ILE A 129 10.14 -7.23 -6.51
C ILE A 129 11.09 -8.07 -7.35
N ILE A 130 12.28 -7.56 -7.71
CA ILE A 130 13.29 -8.29 -8.47
C ILE A 130 13.76 -9.53 -7.69
N LYS A 131 14.03 -9.37 -6.39
CA LYS A 131 14.38 -10.49 -5.50
C LYS A 131 13.27 -11.55 -5.48
N LYS A 132 12.02 -11.13 -5.29
CA LYS A 132 10.85 -12.05 -5.29
C LYS A 132 10.62 -12.73 -6.64
N LEU A 133 10.95 -12.06 -7.74
CA LEU A 133 10.94 -12.67 -9.07
C LEU A 133 12.01 -13.77 -9.17
N HIS A 134 13.25 -13.49 -8.77
CA HIS A 134 14.32 -14.50 -8.80
C HIS A 134 13.99 -15.70 -7.91
N GLU A 135 13.52 -15.48 -6.68
CA GLU A 135 13.05 -16.54 -5.79
C GLU A 135 11.95 -17.38 -6.47
N ALA A 136 10.96 -16.73 -7.08
CA ALA A 136 9.88 -17.44 -7.75
C ALA A 136 10.33 -18.26 -8.97
N LEU A 137 11.34 -17.79 -9.71
CA LEU A 137 11.93 -18.53 -10.83
C LEU A 137 12.71 -19.75 -10.35
N LEU A 138 13.52 -19.60 -9.30
CA LEU A 138 14.28 -20.71 -8.70
C LEU A 138 13.36 -21.80 -8.15
N GLU A 139 12.33 -21.43 -7.39
CA GLU A 139 11.35 -22.37 -6.81
C GLU A 139 10.53 -23.11 -7.87
N ASN A 140 10.45 -22.57 -9.10
CA ASN A 140 9.80 -23.22 -10.24
C ASN A 140 10.79 -23.89 -11.19
N ASN A 141 12.03 -24.12 -10.77
CA ASN A 141 13.10 -24.79 -11.52
C ASN A 141 13.52 -24.06 -12.82
N PHE A 142 13.33 -22.74 -12.89
CA PHE A 142 13.81 -21.88 -13.98
C PHE A 142 15.14 -21.21 -13.61
N ASN A 143 16.12 -22.02 -13.19
CA ASN A 143 17.43 -21.54 -12.72
C ASN A 143 18.20 -20.77 -13.80
N ASP A 144 18.00 -21.14 -15.06
CA ASP A 144 18.60 -20.48 -16.22
C ASP A 144 18.03 -19.08 -16.50
N LEU A 145 16.91 -18.73 -15.88
CA LEU A 145 16.33 -17.39 -15.95
C LEU A 145 16.81 -16.45 -14.85
N VAL A 146 17.72 -16.88 -13.98
CA VAL A 146 18.26 -16.08 -12.87
C VAL A 146 19.76 -15.83 -13.08
N PRO A 147 20.23 -14.56 -13.03
CA PRO A 147 19.43 -13.33 -12.89
C PRO A 147 18.57 -13.05 -14.13
N ALA A 148 17.39 -12.48 -13.91
CA ALA A 148 16.44 -12.19 -14.99
C ALA A 148 17.03 -11.16 -15.95
N LYS A 149 17.33 -11.60 -17.18
CA LYS A 149 17.78 -10.73 -18.27
C LYS A 149 16.59 -10.02 -18.92
N LEU A 150 16.82 -8.82 -19.45
CA LEU A 150 15.75 -8.05 -20.10
C LEU A 150 15.06 -8.83 -21.24
N ILE A 151 15.84 -9.61 -22.01
CA ILE A 151 15.29 -10.48 -23.07
C ILE A 151 14.37 -11.59 -22.55
N HIS A 152 14.57 -12.09 -21.33
CA HIS A 152 13.74 -13.16 -20.77
C HIS A 152 12.28 -12.75 -20.72
N PHE A 153 11.97 -11.45 -20.55
CA PHE A 153 10.60 -10.93 -20.57
C PHE A 153 9.93 -10.94 -21.95
N THR A 154 10.69 -11.17 -23.03
CA THR A 154 10.14 -11.45 -24.36
C THR A 154 10.14 -12.94 -24.69
N THR A 155 11.14 -13.70 -24.21
CA THR A 155 11.30 -15.10 -24.61
C THR A 155 10.64 -16.11 -23.68
N HIS A 156 10.43 -15.73 -22.41
CA HIS A 156 9.89 -16.57 -21.34
C HIS A 156 8.81 -15.82 -20.54
N LYS A 157 8.00 -15.03 -21.26
CA LYS A 157 6.97 -14.17 -20.66
C LYS A 157 6.00 -14.99 -19.79
N ASP A 158 5.53 -16.11 -20.31
CA ASP A 158 4.57 -17.00 -19.64
C ASP A 158 5.20 -17.63 -18.39
N GLU A 159 6.42 -18.14 -18.49
CA GLU A 159 7.14 -18.78 -17.39
C GLU A 159 7.38 -17.78 -16.26
N ILE A 160 7.79 -16.55 -16.58
CA ILE A 160 7.96 -15.46 -15.61
C ILE A 160 6.64 -15.11 -14.92
N CYS A 161 5.57 -14.90 -15.70
CA CYS A 161 4.27 -14.53 -15.14
C CYS A 161 3.71 -15.65 -14.26
N ASN A 162 3.74 -16.88 -14.73
CA ASN A 162 3.23 -18.05 -14.01
C ASN A 162 4.03 -18.33 -12.74
N SER A 163 5.36 -18.17 -12.76
CA SER A 163 6.20 -18.33 -11.57
C SER A 163 5.80 -17.34 -10.47
N LEU A 164 5.59 -16.06 -10.83
CA LEU A 164 5.10 -15.05 -9.89
C LEU A 164 3.72 -15.39 -9.32
N TYR A 165 2.78 -15.87 -10.13
CA TYR A 165 1.44 -16.25 -9.65
C TYR A 165 1.40 -17.52 -8.81
N LYS A 166 2.37 -18.42 -8.97
CA LYS A 166 2.50 -19.61 -8.12
C LYS A 166 2.98 -19.24 -6.72
N GLN A 167 3.86 -18.24 -6.60
CA GLN A 167 4.47 -17.87 -5.33
C GLN A 167 3.85 -16.68 -4.63
N GLN A 168 3.09 -15.85 -5.34
CA GLN A 168 2.50 -14.63 -4.81
C GLN A 168 0.98 -14.63 -4.97
N LYS A 169 0.29 -13.95 -4.05
CA LYS A 169 -1.15 -13.69 -4.19
C LYS A 169 -1.43 -12.97 -5.51
N LYS A 170 -2.60 -13.24 -6.10
CA LYS A 170 -3.00 -12.75 -7.44
C LYS A 170 -2.80 -11.24 -7.60
N ASN A 171 -3.31 -10.45 -6.64
CA ASN A 171 -3.16 -8.99 -6.67
C ASN A 171 -1.69 -8.55 -6.53
N THR A 172 -0.90 -9.22 -5.70
CA THR A 172 0.54 -8.93 -5.49
C THR A 172 1.36 -9.23 -6.75
N ALA A 173 1.16 -10.40 -7.36
CA ALA A 173 1.82 -10.76 -8.62
C ALA A 173 1.48 -9.77 -9.75
N THR A 174 0.20 -9.38 -9.86
CA THR A 174 -0.24 -8.34 -10.82
C THR A 174 0.49 -7.02 -10.58
N ASP A 175 0.59 -6.56 -9.34
CA ASP A 175 1.31 -5.32 -9.00
C ASP A 175 2.81 -5.42 -9.31
N TYR A 176 3.41 -6.58 -9.11
CA TYR A 176 4.81 -6.84 -9.44
C TYR A 176 5.03 -6.73 -10.95
N LEU A 177 4.18 -7.38 -11.75
CA LEU A 177 4.22 -7.32 -13.21
C LEU A 177 4.03 -5.88 -13.73
N LYS A 178 3.10 -5.10 -13.16
CA LYS A 178 2.92 -3.68 -13.52
C LYS A 178 4.18 -2.85 -13.24
N ARG A 179 4.82 -3.09 -12.09
CA ARG A 179 6.04 -2.36 -11.71
C ARG A 179 7.24 -2.77 -12.57
N ILE A 180 7.38 -4.06 -12.88
CA ILE A 180 8.38 -4.57 -13.83
C ILE A 180 8.15 -3.95 -15.21
N ASN A 181 6.90 -3.91 -15.71
CA ASN A 181 6.59 -3.29 -17.00
C ASN A 181 7.01 -1.81 -17.03
N THR A 182 6.85 -1.09 -15.91
CA THR A 182 7.28 0.32 -15.82
C THR A 182 8.80 0.46 -16.03
N VAL A 183 9.59 -0.48 -15.51
CA VAL A 183 11.04 -0.52 -15.70
C VAL A 183 11.38 -0.91 -17.14
N LEU A 184 10.77 -1.99 -17.66
CA LEU A 184 11.01 -2.49 -19.03
C LEU A 184 10.62 -1.48 -20.12
N LYS A 185 9.49 -0.77 -19.96
CA LYS A 185 9.05 0.29 -20.88
C LYS A 185 10.08 1.42 -20.98
N LYS A 186 10.77 1.73 -19.88
CA LYS A 186 11.83 2.75 -19.88
C LYS A 186 13.11 2.27 -20.54
N TYR A 187 13.32 0.97 -20.60
CA TYR A 187 14.42 0.37 -21.36
C TYR A 187 14.11 0.42 -22.86
N ASP A 188 12.95 -0.09 -23.26
CA ASP A 188 12.50 -0.09 -24.65
C ASP A 188 10.97 -0.05 -24.71
N SER A 189 10.41 1.13 -25.00
CA SER A 189 8.95 1.33 -25.05
C SER A 189 8.28 0.72 -26.28
N LYS A 190 9.04 0.42 -27.34
CA LYS A 190 8.50 -0.25 -28.54
C LYS A 190 8.38 -1.75 -28.26
N LYS A 191 9.37 -2.34 -27.59
CA LYS A 191 9.40 -3.75 -27.22
C LYS A 191 8.50 -4.07 -26.03
N TYR A 192 8.42 -3.17 -25.06
CA TYR A 192 7.62 -3.32 -23.84
C TYR A 192 6.63 -2.14 -23.72
N PRO A 193 5.50 -2.20 -24.46
CA PRO A 193 4.48 -1.15 -24.42
C PRO A 193 3.81 -1.03 -23.05
N ASP A 194 2.99 0.02 -22.90
CA ASP A 194 2.09 0.09 -21.75
C ASP A 194 1.24 -1.16 -21.65
N LYS A 195 1.02 -1.61 -20.41
CA LYS A 195 0.24 -2.80 -20.11
C LYS A 195 0.71 -4.09 -20.81
N TYR A 196 2.00 -4.22 -21.12
CA TYR A 196 2.61 -5.39 -21.76
C TYR A 196 2.21 -6.78 -21.17
N PHE A 197 1.95 -6.86 -19.85
CA PHE A 197 1.54 -8.10 -19.18
C PHE A 197 0.02 -8.21 -18.92
N GLU A 198 -0.82 -7.38 -19.53
CA GLU A 198 -2.25 -7.27 -19.18
C GLU A 198 -3.02 -8.57 -19.36
N GLU A 199 -2.70 -9.35 -20.38
CA GLU A 199 -3.28 -10.68 -20.60
C GLU A 199 -3.04 -11.67 -19.45
N HIS A 200 -2.02 -11.43 -18.61
CA HIS A 200 -1.73 -12.25 -17.44
C HIS A 200 -2.27 -11.67 -16.15
N TYR A 201 -2.89 -10.49 -16.14
CA TYR A 201 -3.37 -9.88 -14.89
C TYR A 201 -4.49 -10.72 -14.28
N LYS A 202 -4.27 -11.18 -13.04
CA LYS A 202 -5.26 -11.90 -12.25
C LYS A 202 -5.53 -11.07 -11.00
N THR A 203 -6.76 -10.63 -10.85
CA THR A 203 -7.21 -9.97 -9.62
C THR A 203 -8.06 -10.91 -8.79
N GLU A 204 -7.96 -10.79 -7.49
CA GLU A 204 -8.88 -11.42 -6.54
C GLU A 204 -9.64 -10.34 -5.78
N ALA A 205 -10.87 -10.66 -5.38
CA ALA A 205 -11.68 -9.77 -4.57
C ALA A 205 -10.90 -9.38 -3.31
N THR A 206 -10.71 -8.08 -3.11
CA THR A 206 -10.06 -7.60 -1.89
C THR A 206 -11.03 -7.83 -0.74
N LYS A 207 -10.60 -8.58 0.29
CA LYS A 207 -11.41 -8.74 1.50
C LYS A 207 -11.70 -7.37 2.09
N LEU A 208 -12.98 -7.04 2.23
CA LEU A 208 -13.43 -5.83 2.91
C LEU A 208 -12.83 -5.81 4.32
N LYS A 209 -12.17 -4.71 4.67
CA LYS A 209 -11.61 -4.52 5.99
C LYS A 209 -12.76 -4.26 6.95
N LYS A 210 -12.97 -5.19 7.89
CA LYS A 210 -14.11 -5.13 8.80
C LYS A 210 -13.93 -3.98 9.82
N PRO A 211 -14.89 -3.06 9.95
CA PRO A 211 -14.90 -2.09 11.05
C PRO A 211 -14.97 -2.81 12.41
N VAL A 212 -14.79 -2.05 13.48
CA VAL A 212 -15.06 -2.52 14.84
C VAL A 212 -16.47 -2.08 15.20
N GLU A 213 -17.32 -3.00 15.63
CA GLU A 213 -18.68 -2.67 16.02
C GLU A 213 -18.69 -2.01 17.40
N ARG A 214 -19.60 -1.06 17.60
CA ARG A 214 -19.77 -0.33 18.87
C ARG A 214 -19.92 -1.28 20.06
N VAL A 215 -20.72 -2.35 19.90
CA VAL A 215 -20.96 -3.36 20.94
C VAL A 215 -19.65 -4.02 21.36
N SER A 216 -18.80 -4.41 20.40
CA SER A 216 -17.49 -5.00 20.68
C SER A 216 -16.56 -4.05 21.44
N ILE A 217 -16.63 -2.73 21.17
CA ILE A 217 -15.87 -1.72 21.90
C ILE A 217 -16.36 -1.60 23.34
N LEU A 218 -17.68 -1.57 23.57
CA LEU A 218 -18.28 -1.51 24.90
C LEU A 218 -17.97 -2.77 25.73
N GLU A 219 -18.18 -3.95 25.17
CA GLU A 219 -17.89 -5.22 25.85
C GLU A 219 -16.42 -5.35 26.26
N SER A 220 -15.51 -4.79 25.45
CA SER A 220 -14.08 -4.85 25.75
C SER A 220 -13.65 -4.02 26.95
N ILE A 221 -14.47 -3.07 27.42
CA ILE A 221 -14.21 -2.26 28.62
C ILE A 221 -14.03 -3.18 29.83
N SER A 222 -14.89 -4.20 29.98
CA SER A 222 -14.82 -5.19 31.06
C SER A 222 -13.49 -5.94 31.16
N ARG A 223 -12.70 -5.96 30.07
CA ARG A 223 -11.39 -6.66 29.98
C ARG A 223 -10.21 -5.75 30.31
N ILE A 224 -10.44 -4.47 30.55
CA ILE A 224 -9.43 -3.47 30.88
C ILE A 224 -9.16 -3.54 32.39
N ASN A 225 -8.09 -4.21 32.78
CA ASN A 225 -7.70 -4.38 34.19
C ASN A 225 -6.23 -3.99 34.43
N THR A 226 -5.63 -3.26 33.50
CA THR A 226 -4.26 -2.74 33.62
C THR A 226 -4.13 -1.42 32.88
N TYR A 227 -3.27 -0.51 33.36
CA TYR A 227 -2.95 0.74 32.65
C TYR A 227 -2.49 0.50 31.21
N LYS A 228 -1.79 -0.61 30.93
CA LYS A 228 -1.31 -0.95 29.58
C LYS A 228 -2.46 -1.23 28.62
N LYS A 229 -3.52 -1.90 29.08
CA LYS A 229 -4.73 -2.13 28.26
C LYS A 229 -5.54 -0.85 28.12
N LEU A 230 -5.66 -0.08 29.20
CA LEU A 230 -6.35 1.20 29.20
C LEU A 230 -5.72 2.17 28.19
N GLU A 231 -4.40 2.25 28.16
CA GLU A 231 -3.65 3.06 27.20
C GLU A 231 -3.95 2.65 25.75
N ALA A 232 -3.93 1.35 25.47
CA ALA A 232 -4.22 0.85 24.13
C ALA A 232 -5.65 1.18 23.68
N TYR A 233 -6.60 1.03 24.60
CA TYR A 233 -8.01 1.34 24.36
C TYR A 233 -8.22 2.85 24.10
N LEU A 234 -7.69 3.71 24.98
CA LEU A 234 -7.77 5.16 24.84
C LEU A 234 -7.08 5.65 23.56
N PHE A 235 -5.92 5.09 23.20
CA PHE A 235 -5.24 5.44 21.96
C PHE A 235 -6.10 5.11 20.73
N TRP A 236 -6.82 3.97 20.75
CA TRP A 236 -7.77 3.62 19.69
C TRP A 236 -8.95 4.60 19.64
N LEU A 237 -9.56 4.94 20.79
CA LEU A 237 -10.66 5.91 20.84
C LEU A 237 -10.21 7.28 20.35
N TYR A 238 -9.04 7.76 20.78
CA TYR A 238 -8.50 9.05 20.37
C TYR A 238 -8.28 9.11 18.85
N SER A 239 -7.67 8.08 18.27
CA SER A 239 -7.52 7.98 16.82
C SER A 239 -8.84 7.93 16.07
N PHE A 240 -9.83 7.20 16.59
CA PHE A 240 -11.17 7.20 16.00
C PHE A 240 -11.77 8.60 16.01
N CYS A 241 -11.68 9.32 17.14
CA CYS A 241 -12.14 10.70 17.28
C CYS A 241 -11.45 11.63 16.28
N LEU A 242 -10.17 11.41 16.01
CA LEU A 242 -9.41 12.13 14.99
C LEU A 242 -9.59 11.56 13.58
N ARG A 243 -10.83 11.24 13.18
CA ARG A 243 -11.17 10.75 11.83
C ARG A 243 -10.39 9.50 11.37
N GLY A 244 -9.93 8.68 12.31
CA GLY A 244 -9.07 7.53 12.04
C GLY A 244 -7.67 7.91 11.55
N LEU A 245 -7.08 8.98 12.09
CA LEU A 245 -5.65 9.26 11.94
C LEU A 245 -4.84 8.02 12.30
N ASP A 246 -3.83 7.71 11.48
CA ASP A 246 -3.00 6.56 11.81
C ASP A 246 -2.11 6.89 13.02
N GLY A 247 -1.50 5.88 13.64
CA GLY A 247 -0.77 6.11 14.88
C GLY A 247 0.53 6.89 14.64
N ILE A 248 1.07 6.86 13.41
CA ILE A 248 2.21 7.67 13.00
C ILE A 248 1.79 9.14 13.00
N ASP A 249 0.65 9.46 12.37
CA ASP A 249 0.08 10.80 12.29
C ASP A 249 -0.29 11.32 13.70
N VAL A 250 -0.87 10.47 14.58
CA VAL A 250 -1.21 10.86 15.96
C VAL A 250 0.02 11.27 16.77
N THR A 251 1.18 10.61 16.60
CA THR A 251 2.42 11.00 17.30
C THR A 251 3.02 12.32 16.81
N LEU A 252 2.57 12.83 15.67
CA LEU A 252 3.08 14.07 15.08
C LEU A 252 2.28 15.30 15.51
N LEU A 253 1.10 15.12 16.12
CA LEU A 253 0.29 16.23 16.60
C LEU A 253 1.03 17.02 17.68
N ASP A 254 1.10 18.33 17.48
CA ASP A 254 1.65 19.29 18.44
C ASP A 254 0.96 20.66 18.26
N ARG A 255 1.17 21.56 19.22
CA ARG A 255 0.49 22.84 19.27
C ARG A 255 0.77 23.73 18.05
N SER A 256 1.90 23.54 17.36
CA SER A 256 2.24 24.33 16.17
C SER A 256 1.32 24.07 14.98
N MET A 257 0.55 22.97 15.02
CA MET A 257 -0.42 22.61 13.98
C MET A 257 -1.80 23.26 14.19
N LEU A 258 -2.01 23.98 15.30
CA LEU A 258 -3.27 24.66 15.56
C LEU A 258 -3.50 25.78 14.55
N LEU A 259 -4.71 25.83 13.98
CA LEU A 259 -5.15 26.98 13.20
C LEU A 259 -5.40 28.21 14.06
N GLN A 260 -5.66 28.01 15.35
CA GLN A 260 -5.81 29.05 16.38
C GLN A 260 -4.63 28.94 17.37
N PRO A 261 -3.45 29.49 17.07
CA PRO A 261 -2.23 29.26 17.86
C PRO A 261 -2.34 29.74 19.33
N ASP A 262 -3.08 30.84 19.55
CA ASP A 262 -3.27 31.45 20.87
C ASP A 262 -4.51 30.91 21.60
N ALA A 263 -5.27 29.99 21.00
CA ALA A 263 -6.47 29.45 21.64
C ALA A 263 -6.11 28.61 22.86
N GLU A 264 -6.84 28.83 23.96
CA GLU A 264 -6.78 27.94 25.11
C GLU A 264 -7.48 26.62 24.78
N LEU A 265 -6.81 25.50 25.02
CA LEU A 265 -7.31 24.18 24.67
C LEU A 265 -8.40 23.71 25.65
N THR A 266 -9.62 24.16 25.37
CA THR A 266 -10.87 23.83 26.07
C THR A 266 -11.74 22.90 25.22
N ASP A 267 -12.67 22.17 25.83
CA ASP A 267 -13.55 21.26 25.09
C ASP A 267 -14.60 22.02 24.27
N TYR A 268 -15.00 21.43 23.14
CA TYR A 268 -16.07 21.89 22.27
C TYR A 268 -17.22 20.88 22.28
N HIS A 269 -18.46 21.34 22.45
CA HIS A 269 -19.65 20.51 22.34
C HIS A 269 -20.71 21.23 21.51
N HIS A 270 -21.00 20.69 20.31
CA HIS A 270 -21.82 21.37 19.31
C HIS A 270 -23.27 21.68 19.72
N GLN A 271 -23.77 21.06 20.79
CA GLN A 271 -25.12 21.28 21.34
C GLN A 271 -25.11 22.01 22.69
N ASP A 272 -23.95 22.42 23.20
CA ASP A 272 -23.85 23.07 24.51
C ASP A 272 -23.12 24.40 24.38
N GLU A 273 -23.87 25.50 24.56
CA GLU A 273 -23.37 26.87 24.41
C GLU A 273 -22.24 27.23 25.39
N ARG A 274 -22.05 26.46 26.48
CA ARG A 274 -20.91 26.62 27.39
C ARG A 274 -19.58 26.21 26.75
N TYR A 275 -19.64 25.44 25.66
CA TYR A 275 -18.48 24.87 24.96
C TYR A 275 -18.54 25.16 23.44
N PRO A 276 -18.61 26.42 22.99
CA PRO A 276 -19.03 26.73 21.62
C PRO A 276 -17.88 26.78 20.61
N GLU A 277 -16.61 26.84 21.04
CA GLU A 277 -15.47 27.15 20.16
C GLU A 277 -14.75 25.89 19.65
N PRO A 278 -14.89 25.52 18.36
CA PRO A 278 -14.13 24.42 17.77
C PRO A 278 -12.68 24.84 17.47
N ILE A 279 -11.73 24.10 18.06
CA ILE A 279 -10.30 24.26 17.82
C ILE A 279 -9.84 23.20 16.84
N LYS A 280 -9.10 23.62 15.81
CA LYS A 280 -8.71 22.77 14.70
C LYS A 280 -7.20 22.66 14.54
N VAL A 281 -6.76 21.50 14.07
CA VAL A 281 -5.41 21.31 13.54
C VAL A 281 -5.43 21.16 12.03
N GLU A 282 -4.41 21.68 11.38
CA GLU A 282 -4.16 21.47 9.97
C GLU A 282 -3.13 20.34 9.76
N LEU A 283 -3.47 19.37 8.91
CA LEU A 283 -2.64 18.21 8.64
C LEU A 283 -2.40 18.01 7.16
N SER A 284 -1.18 17.61 6.80
CA SER A 284 -0.84 17.21 5.43
C SER A 284 -0.31 15.77 5.38
N ARG A 285 -0.74 15.00 4.38
CA ARG A 285 -0.24 13.63 4.20
C ARG A 285 0.90 13.57 3.20
N LYS A 286 1.97 12.83 3.53
CA LYS A 286 3.15 12.63 2.65
C LYS A 286 2.82 12.19 1.21
N LYS A 287 1.77 11.39 0.99
CA LYS A 287 1.35 10.93 -0.36
C LYS A 287 0.50 11.93 -1.13
N THR A 288 -0.05 12.93 -0.43
CA THR A 288 -0.96 13.96 -0.95
C THR A 288 -0.55 15.32 -0.40
N ARG A 289 0.76 15.63 -0.44
CA ARG A 289 1.34 16.89 0.08
C ARG A 289 0.71 18.17 -0.49
N ALA A 290 -0.04 18.06 -1.58
CA ALA A 290 -0.75 19.17 -2.19
C ALA A 290 -2.09 19.52 -1.50
N ARG A 291 -2.47 18.83 -0.42
CA ARG A 291 -3.69 19.14 0.32
C ARG A 291 -3.51 18.97 1.82
N GLU A 292 -3.74 20.06 2.51
CA GLU A 292 -4.04 20.12 3.94
C GLU A 292 -5.51 19.74 4.18
N PHE A 293 -5.77 19.17 5.35
CA PHE A 293 -7.13 18.93 5.84
C PHE A 293 -7.19 19.28 7.32
N GLU A 294 -8.32 19.82 7.73
CA GLU A 294 -8.55 20.27 9.09
C GLU A 294 -9.25 19.19 9.91
N ILE A 295 -8.93 19.07 11.20
CA ILE A 295 -9.67 18.22 12.15
C ILE A 295 -9.98 19.02 13.41
N ILE A 296 -11.23 18.98 13.89
CA ILE A 296 -11.58 19.50 15.21
C ILE A 296 -10.97 18.58 16.27
N ILE A 297 -10.02 19.09 17.05
CA ILE A 297 -9.29 18.30 18.05
C ILE A 297 -9.93 18.33 19.42
N ASN A 298 -10.75 19.35 19.69
CA ASN A 298 -11.34 19.57 21.00
C ASN A 298 -12.81 19.15 21.10
N ALA A 299 -13.39 18.57 20.05
CA ALA A 299 -14.76 18.05 20.07
C ALA A 299 -14.92 17.01 21.17
N TYR A 300 -15.86 17.19 22.09
CA TYR A 300 -16.09 16.26 23.18
C TYR A 300 -16.47 14.86 22.66
N PRO A 301 -15.92 13.77 23.22
CA PRO A 301 -14.96 13.66 24.33
C PRO A 301 -13.49 13.59 23.89
N THR A 302 -13.13 14.00 22.67
CA THR A 302 -11.78 13.85 22.08
C THR A 302 -10.68 14.41 22.99
N LEU A 303 -10.84 15.63 23.49
CA LEU A 303 -9.86 16.26 24.37
C LEU A 303 -9.81 15.61 25.76
N SER A 304 -10.96 15.23 26.33
CA SER A 304 -11.03 14.43 27.58
C SER A 304 -10.29 13.09 27.43
N ILE A 305 -10.49 12.39 26.31
CA ILE A 305 -9.79 11.15 25.99
C ILE A 305 -8.28 11.40 25.85
N GLN A 306 -7.87 12.47 25.17
CA GLN A 306 -6.46 12.83 25.00
C GLN A 306 -5.78 13.09 26.35
N LYS A 307 -6.40 13.89 27.21
CA LYS A 307 -5.85 14.24 28.54
C LYS A 307 -5.73 12.99 29.41
N LEU A 308 -6.75 12.11 29.40
CA LEU A 308 -6.69 10.84 30.12
C LEU A 308 -5.62 9.90 29.54
N LEU A 309 -5.54 9.78 28.22
CA LEU A 309 -4.51 8.98 27.54
C LEU A 309 -3.12 9.43 27.96
N LYS A 310 -2.88 10.73 27.98
CA LYS A 310 -1.60 11.33 28.36
C LYS A 310 -1.22 11.03 29.80
N LYS A 311 -2.19 11.10 30.73
CA LYS A 311 -2.02 10.67 32.14
C LYS A 311 -1.69 9.16 32.24
N VAL A 312 -2.34 8.32 31.44
CA VAL A 312 -2.04 6.87 31.42
C VAL A 312 -0.66 6.59 30.83
N ILE A 313 -0.25 7.34 29.79
CA ILE A 313 1.09 7.25 29.22
C ILE A 313 2.13 7.68 30.27
N SER A 314 1.90 8.75 31.04
CA SER A 314 2.85 9.16 32.08
C SER A 314 3.04 8.11 33.18
N ILE A 315 2.01 7.31 33.47
CA ILE A 315 2.11 6.17 34.40
C ILE A 315 2.92 5.02 33.77
N ASN A 316 2.61 4.63 32.53
CA ASN A 316 3.27 3.49 31.90
C ASN A 316 4.69 3.79 31.38
N ARG A 317 4.97 5.06 31.04
CA ARG A 317 6.15 5.54 30.31
C ARG A 317 6.46 7.02 30.63
N SER A 318 6.80 7.29 31.88
CA SER A 318 7.17 8.63 32.37
C SER A 318 8.25 9.33 31.54
N ASP A 319 9.21 8.57 31.01
CA ASP A 319 10.33 9.16 30.27
C ASP A 319 9.94 9.62 28.87
N ASP A 320 8.91 9.01 28.28
CA ASP A 320 8.49 9.23 26.90
C ASP A 320 7.37 10.27 26.76
N VAL A 321 6.54 10.48 27.79
CA VAL A 321 5.39 11.39 27.73
C VAL A 321 5.84 12.84 27.59
N ASN A 322 5.17 13.64 26.74
CA ASN A 322 5.42 15.08 26.69
C ASN A 322 4.58 15.78 27.78
N THR A 323 5.17 16.62 28.62
CA THR A 323 4.43 17.40 29.64
C THR A 323 4.37 18.90 29.35
N GLU A 324 5.12 19.36 28.34
CA GLU A 324 5.29 20.77 28.01
C GLU A 324 4.25 21.24 26.98
N ASP A 325 4.03 20.46 25.94
CA ASP A 325 3.02 20.71 24.91
C ASP A 325 1.77 19.92 25.26
N ASP A 326 0.63 20.60 25.47
CA ASP A 326 -0.63 20.01 25.92
C ASP A 326 -1.26 19.05 24.90
N LEU A 327 -1.09 19.28 23.60
CA LEU A 327 -1.59 18.42 22.54
C LEU A 327 -0.69 17.21 22.27
N LYS A 328 0.62 17.41 22.30
CA LYS A 328 1.62 16.38 21.98
C LYS A 328 1.64 15.28 23.04
N LEU A 329 1.60 14.02 22.59
CA LEU A 329 1.59 12.87 23.51
C LEU A 329 2.98 12.48 24.00
N PHE A 330 4.00 12.59 23.14
CA PHE A 330 5.34 12.06 23.39
C PHE A 330 6.44 13.09 23.12
N LYS A 331 7.58 12.97 23.82
CA LYS A 331 8.79 13.76 23.55
C LYS A 331 9.44 13.42 22.20
N TRP A 332 9.04 12.30 21.61
CA TRP A 332 9.48 11.81 20.31
C TRP A 332 8.30 11.70 19.35
N ASP A 333 8.60 11.61 18.05
CA ASP A 333 7.60 11.32 17.02
C ASP A 333 8.07 10.22 16.08
N SER A 334 7.17 9.76 15.22
CA SER A 334 7.43 8.65 14.29
C SER A 334 8.41 8.96 13.15
N ILE A 335 8.73 10.24 12.91
CA ILE A 335 9.73 10.71 11.94
C ILE A 335 11.11 10.77 12.61
N THR A 336 11.19 11.38 13.80
CA THR A 336 12.44 11.54 14.56
C THR A 336 12.90 10.24 15.21
N ASN A 337 11.99 9.37 15.64
CA ASN A 337 12.32 8.10 16.28
C ASN A 337 11.43 6.94 15.81
N ARG A 338 11.71 6.45 14.59
CA ARG A 338 10.95 5.36 13.98
C ARG A 338 10.95 4.07 14.82
N ARG A 339 12.07 3.75 15.46
CA ARG A 339 12.22 2.52 16.26
C ARG A 339 11.31 2.54 17.48
N LYS A 340 11.24 3.66 18.21
CA LYS A 340 10.30 3.80 19.34
C LYS A 340 8.86 3.65 18.88
N TRP A 341 8.49 4.28 17.77
CA TRP A 341 7.17 4.12 17.18
C TRP A 341 6.86 2.64 16.86
N ASP A 342 7.76 1.92 16.20
CA ASP A 342 7.50 0.52 15.81
C ASP A 342 7.28 -0.37 17.06
N LEU A 343 8.11 -0.21 18.11
CA LEU A 343 7.94 -0.91 19.39
C LEU A 343 6.62 -0.54 20.09
N TYR A 344 6.28 0.75 20.09
CA TYR A 344 5.04 1.25 20.69
C TYR A 344 3.81 0.75 19.94
N SER A 345 3.86 0.74 18.61
CA SER A 345 2.80 0.23 17.74
C SER A 345 2.56 -1.25 17.98
N ASP A 346 3.61 -2.05 18.15
CA ASP A 346 3.50 -3.47 18.45
C ASP A 346 2.92 -3.71 19.85
N PHE A 347 3.33 -2.90 20.84
CA PHE A 347 2.71 -2.88 22.16
C PHE A 347 1.19 -2.65 22.06
N LEU A 348 0.76 -1.58 21.40
CA LEU A 348 -0.66 -1.24 21.22
C LEU A 348 -1.40 -2.38 20.52
N GLN A 349 -0.86 -2.86 19.39
CA GLN A 349 -1.48 -3.93 18.59
C GLN A 349 -1.70 -5.21 19.40
N GLY A 350 -0.72 -5.60 20.23
CA GLY A 350 -0.85 -6.77 21.09
C GLY A 350 -2.05 -6.65 22.04
N ARG A 351 -2.25 -5.48 22.66
CA ARG A 351 -3.33 -5.26 23.63
C ARG A 351 -4.69 -5.12 22.95
N LEU A 352 -4.76 -4.42 21.83
CA LEU A 352 -6.01 -4.29 21.05
C LEU A 352 -6.51 -5.64 20.54
N LYS A 353 -5.61 -6.55 20.14
CA LYS A 353 -5.98 -7.93 19.79
C LYS A 353 -6.63 -8.66 20.97
N THR A 354 -6.11 -8.49 22.18
CA THR A 354 -6.71 -9.11 23.39
C THR A 354 -8.04 -8.47 23.79
N LEU A 355 -8.22 -7.17 23.54
CA LEU A 355 -9.44 -6.47 23.93
C LEU A 355 -10.61 -6.78 23.00
N PHE A 356 -10.42 -6.65 21.68
CA PHE A 356 -11.49 -6.81 20.69
C PHE A 356 -11.04 -7.42 19.34
N ASN A 357 -9.92 -8.17 19.33
CA ASN A 357 -9.41 -8.91 18.17
C ASN A 357 -9.22 -8.05 16.90
N LYS A 358 -8.74 -6.82 17.06
CA LYS A 358 -8.44 -5.91 15.95
C LYS A 358 -7.10 -5.22 16.17
N SER A 359 -6.59 -4.62 15.10
CA SER A 359 -5.42 -3.75 15.17
C SER A 359 -5.86 -2.29 15.23
N PHE A 360 -4.95 -1.41 15.65
CA PHE A 360 -5.17 0.03 15.61
C PHE A 360 -5.55 0.54 14.20
N LYS A 361 -5.06 -0.09 13.12
CA LYS A 361 -5.43 0.26 11.73
C LYS A 361 -6.94 0.13 11.44
N SER A 362 -7.72 -0.46 12.34
CA SER A 362 -9.17 -0.55 12.24
C SER A 362 -9.89 0.77 12.47
N THR A 363 -9.31 1.74 13.20
CA THR A 363 -9.97 3.03 13.51
C THR A 363 -10.46 3.74 12.26
N ARG A 364 -9.63 3.84 11.22
CA ARG A 364 -10.01 4.44 9.93
C ARG A 364 -11.13 3.69 9.22
N HIS A 365 -11.11 2.35 9.26
CA HIS A 365 -12.19 1.56 8.63
C HIS A 365 -13.49 1.73 9.40
N THR A 366 -13.44 1.75 10.73
CA THR A 366 -14.60 2.08 11.57
C THR A 366 -15.14 3.46 11.23
N PHE A 367 -14.31 4.51 11.25
CA PHE A 367 -14.74 5.88 10.97
C PHE A 367 -15.39 6.01 9.58
N THR A 368 -14.73 5.48 8.54
CA THR A 368 -15.26 5.54 7.16
C THR A 368 -16.52 4.71 6.98
N SER A 369 -16.61 3.53 7.61
CA SER A 369 -17.83 2.72 7.57
C SER A 369 -18.99 3.42 8.29
N THR A 370 -18.72 4.09 9.42
CA THR A 370 -19.74 4.90 10.11
C THR A 370 -20.22 6.06 9.24
N ALA A 371 -19.30 6.77 8.57
CA ALA A 371 -19.65 7.82 7.62
C ALA A 371 -20.50 7.28 6.44
N GLU A 372 -20.18 6.08 5.95
CA GLU A 372 -20.97 5.40 4.93
C GLU A 372 -22.39 5.06 5.40
N ILE A 373 -22.56 4.57 6.63
CA ILE A 373 -23.88 4.32 7.24
C ILE A 373 -24.70 5.62 7.32
N LEU A 374 -24.04 6.74 7.65
CA LEU A 374 -24.63 8.08 7.65
C LEU A 374 -24.87 8.64 6.24
N ARG A 375 -24.59 7.87 5.18
CA ARG A 375 -24.75 8.25 3.77
C ARG A 375 -23.94 9.48 3.37
N VAL A 376 -22.80 9.69 4.03
CA VAL A 376 -21.85 10.76 3.64
C VAL A 376 -21.36 10.49 2.20
N PRO A 377 -21.35 11.48 1.30
CA PRO A 377 -20.89 11.28 -0.08
C PRO A 377 -19.46 10.75 -0.15
N VAL A 378 -19.16 9.89 -1.13
CA VAL A 378 -17.83 9.26 -1.28
C VAL A 378 -16.68 10.27 -1.41
N SER A 379 -16.94 11.41 -2.07
CA SER A 379 -15.99 12.53 -2.13
C SER A 379 -15.66 13.06 -0.73
N ASP A 380 -16.66 13.19 0.11
CA ASP A 380 -16.54 13.77 1.44
C ASP A 380 -15.95 12.75 2.42
N GLN A 381 -16.32 11.48 2.33
CA GLN A 381 -15.63 10.39 3.03
C GLN A 381 -14.13 10.40 2.73
N SER A 382 -13.76 10.63 1.46
CA SER A 382 -12.36 10.75 1.06
C SER A 382 -11.70 12.01 1.64
N ALA A 383 -12.41 13.15 1.65
CA ALA A 383 -11.92 14.40 2.24
C ALA A 383 -11.71 14.28 3.76
N LEU A 384 -12.68 13.71 4.49
CA LEU A 384 -12.65 13.50 5.94
C LEU A 384 -11.39 12.76 6.39
N ILE A 385 -10.96 11.78 5.60
CA ILE A 385 -9.74 11.01 5.89
C ILE A 385 -8.49 11.57 5.21
N GLY A 386 -8.50 12.80 4.69
CA GLY A 386 -7.33 13.45 4.08
C GLY A 386 -6.87 12.83 2.75
N ASN A 387 -7.77 12.17 2.01
CA ASN A 387 -7.51 11.65 0.66
C ASN A 387 -8.02 12.62 -0.42
N VAL A 388 -7.60 12.37 -1.68
CA VAL A 388 -8.08 13.14 -2.84
C VAL A 388 -9.58 12.89 -3.05
N SER A 389 -10.40 13.89 -2.73
CA SER A 389 -11.87 13.84 -2.85
C SER A 389 -12.41 14.10 -4.26
N ARG A 390 -11.63 14.78 -5.11
CA ARG A 390 -12.03 15.17 -6.47
C ARG A 390 -10.95 14.76 -7.47
N LYS A 391 -11.34 14.13 -8.59
CA LYS A 391 -10.43 13.70 -9.67
C LYS A 391 -10.47 14.70 -10.82
N GLY A 392 -9.42 14.73 -11.65
CA GLY A 392 -9.36 15.57 -12.86
C GLY A 392 -9.04 17.03 -12.57
N SER A 393 -9.38 17.90 -13.52
CA SER A 393 -9.13 19.36 -13.48
C SER A 393 -9.90 20.05 -12.36
N ILE A 394 -11.11 19.58 -12.01
CA ILE A 394 -12.02 20.21 -11.05
C ILE A 394 -11.42 20.42 -9.65
N LYS A 395 -10.39 19.64 -9.29
CA LYS A 395 -9.63 19.78 -8.04
C LYS A 395 -8.94 21.14 -7.90
N HIS A 396 -8.67 21.82 -9.01
CA HIS A 396 -8.00 23.12 -9.06
C HIS A 396 -8.97 24.31 -9.01
N TYR A 397 -10.27 24.07 -9.23
CA TYR A 397 -11.28 25.12 -9.41
C TYR A 397 -12.29 25.20 -8.27
N SER A 398 -12.17 24.35 -7.25
CA SER A 398 -13.18 24.25 -6.21
C SER A 398 -12.57 23.97 -4.83
N LYS A 399 -12.88 24.81 -3.86
CA LYS A 399 -12.57 24.57 -2.45
C LYS A 399 -13.55 23.54 -1.87
N LEU A 400 -13.09 22.78 -0.87
CA LEU A 400 -13.98 21.97 -0.05
C LEU A 400 -14.62 22.88 0.98
N ASP A 401 -15.90 22.65 1.25
CA ASP A 401 -16.59 23.29 2.36
C ASP A 401 -16.16 22.57 3.65
N ASN A 402 -15.29 23.21 4.43
CA ASN A 402 -14.77 22.66 5.68
C ASN A 402 -15.86 22.59 6.77
N THR A 403 -16.81 23.52 6.79
CA THR A 403 -17.94 23.51 7.73
C THR A 403 -18.77 22.25 7.56
N ARG A 404 -19.06 21.87 6.31
CA ARG A 404 -19.77 20.62 6.00
C ARG A 404 -18.99 19.37 6.45
N LEU A 405 -17.66 19.37 6.32
CA LEU A 405 -16.83 18.26 6.78
C LEU A 405 -16.78 18.18 8.32
N ASP A 406 -16.80 19.31 9.01
CA ASP A 406 -16.84 19.36 10.47
C ASP A 406 -18.16 18.82 11.01
N ILE A 407 -19.27 19.23 10.41
CA ILE A 407 -20.60 18.71 10.71
C ILE A 407 -20.65 17.17 10.52
N GLN A 408 -20.09 16.66 9.42
CA GLN A 408 -20.02 15.21 9.17
C GLN A 408 -19.09 14.49 10.16
N HIS A 409 -18.01 15.13 10.59
CA HIS A 409 -17.10 14.58 11.60
C HIS A 409 -17.83 14.40 12.93
N LEU A 410 -18.49 15.45 13.44
CA LEU A 410 -19.26 15.41 14.68
C LEU A 410 -20.36 14.34 14.61
N ALA A 411 -21.11 14.27 13.51
CA ALA A 411 -22.14 13.26 13.30
C ALA A 411 -21.62 11.82 13.37
N VAL A 412 -20.41 11.56 12.88
CA VAL A 412 -19.78 10.23 13.01
C VAL A 412 -19.48 9.90 14.47
N LEU A 413 -19.02 10.87 15.26
CA LEU A 413 -18.77 10.70 16.69
C LEU A 413 -20.06 10.40 17.46
N ASP A 414 -21.12 11.16 17.19
CA ASP A 414 -22.43 11.00 17.83
C ASP A 414 -23.10 9.69 17.46
N TYR A 415 -23.11 9.33 16.17
CA TYR A 415 -23.68 8.06 15.72
C TYR A 415 -22.95 6.86 16.35
N TYR A 416 -21.61 6.94 16.43
CA TYR A 416 -20.82 5.91 17.09
C TYR A 416 -20.98 5.93 18.63
N GLN A 417 -21.63 6.96 19.18
CA GLN A 417 -21.87 7.18 20.61
C GLN A 417 -20.58 7.19 21.42
N ILE A 418 -19.59 7.93 20.94
CA ILE A 418 -18.27 7.97 21.56
C ILE A 418 -18.32 8.52 23.00
N SER A 419 -19.19 9.49 23.28
CA SER A 419 -19.43 10.03 24.63
C SER A 419 -19.92 8.94 25.59
N ARG A 420 -20.89 8.14 25.16
CA ARG A 420 -21.40 7.00 25.95
C ARG A 420 -20.32 5.96 26.22
N ILE A 421 -19.52 5.62 25.20
CA ILE A 421 -18.37 4.70 25.38
C ILE A 421 -17.40 5.27 26.42
N TYR A 422 -17.09 6.56 26.33
CA TYR A 422 -16.18 7.23 27.25
C TYR A 422 -16.72 7.25 28.68
N PHE A 423 -18.00 7.56 28.89
CA PHE A 423 -18.62 7.49 30.22
C PHE A 423 -18.58 6.09 30.82
N GLN A 424 -18.87 5.05 30.03
CA GLN A 424 -18.77 3.66 30.50
C GLN A 424 -17.34 3.30 30.88
N LEU A 425 -16.34 3.82 30.15
CA LEU A 425 -14.94 3.64 30.51
C LEU A 425 -14.59 4.35 31.83
N LEU A 426 -15.05 5.59 32.04
CA LEU A 426 -14.82 6.32 33.30
C LEU A 426 -15.47 5.61 34.49
N LEU A 427 -16.70 5.10 34.34
CA LEU A 427 -17.38 4.30 35.36
C LEU A 427 -16.59 3.04 35.69
N HIS A 428 -16.12 2.33 34.66
CA HIS A 428 -15.29 1.14 34.82
C HIS A 428 -14.00 1.47 35.59
N ILE A 429 -13.27 2.51 35.22
CA ILE A 429 -12.04 2.95 35.92
C ILE A 429 -12.35 3.22 37.40
N LYS A 430 -13.43 3.95 37.69
CA LYS A 430 -13.83 4.27 39.08
C LYS A 430 -14.15 3.02 39.91
N GLN A 431 -14.65 1.96 39.28
CA GLN A 431 -15.02 0.71 39.93
C GLN A 431 -13.86 -0.28 40.10
N HIS A 432 -12.70 -0.01 39.48
CA HIS A 432 -11.55 -0.93 39.44
C HIS A 432 -10.33 -0.26 40.10
N PRO A 433 -10.06 -0.56 41.39
CA PRO A 433 -8.97 0.07 42.14
C PRO A 433 -7.59 -0.06 41.49
N GLU A 434 -7.34 -1.12 40.71
CA GLU A 434 -6.09 -1.30 39.98
C GLU A 434 -5.86 -0.31 38.84
N LEU A 435 -6.89 0.49 38.50
CA LEU A 435 -6.86 1.57 37.53
C LEU A 435 -7.03 2.96 38.19
N GLU A 436 -6.81 3.08 39.50
CA GLU A 436 -7.03 4.32 40.24
C GLU A 436 -6.26 5.51 39.64
N ILE A 437 -6.98 6.36 38.92
CA ILE A 437 -6.46 7.55 38.27
C ILE A 437 -7.52 8.64 38.28
N GLU A 438 -7.11 9.86 38.65
CA GLU A 438 -7.99 11.02 38.55
C GLU A 438 -8.27 11.31 37.07
N CYS A 439 -9.44 10.90 36.61
CA CYS A 439 -9.82 10.91 35.20
C CYS A 439 -11.06 11.75 34.88
N VAL A 440 -11.94 11.99 35.86
CA VAL A 440 -13.22 12.67 35.65
C VAL A 440 -13.04 14.18 35.69
N ARG A 441 -13.31 14.86 34.58
CA ARG A 441 -13.26 16.32 34.45
C ARG A 441 -14.62 16.95 34.76
N HIS A 442 -14.65 18.27 34.90
CA HIS A 442 -15.88 19.03 35.14
C HIS A 442 -16.94 18.77 34.06
N ILE A 443 -16.56 18.95 32.79
CA ILE A 443 -17.42 18.72 31.63
C ILE A 443 -17.98 17.29 31.60
N ASP A 444 -17.23 16.28 32.05
CA ASP A 444 -17.70 14.90 32.07
C ASP A 444 -18.88 14.73 33.04
N ARG A 445 -18.87 15.45 34.17
CA ARG A 445 -19.98 15.42 35.14
C ARG A 445 -21.21 16.14 34.60
N GLU A 446 -21.01 17.28 33.96
CA GLU A 446 -22.09 18.09 33.37
C GLU A 446 -22.76 17.38 32.19
N LEU A 447 -21.99 16.83 31.26
CA LEU A 447 -22.56 16.14 30.10
C LEU A 447 -23.16 14.78 30.47
N HIS A 448 -22.61 14.08 31.47
CA HIS A 448 -23.23 12.84 31.96
C HIS A 448 -24.61 13.09 32.59
N SER A 449 -24.82 14.22 33.29
CA SER A 449 -26.14 14.55 33.82
C SER A 449 -27.14 14.91 32.72
N MET A 450 -26.68 15.53 31.62
CA MET A 450 -27.50 15.86 30.44
C MET A 450 -27.81 14.66 29.54
N ASP A 451 -26.89 13.69 29.40
CA ASP A 451 -27.16 12.45 28.63
C ASP A 451 -28.30 11.65 29.27
N ASN A 452 -28.41 11.68 30.59
CA ASN A 452 -29.52 11.10 31.35
C ASN A 452 -30.87 11.84 31.15
N SER A 453 -30.89 13.01 30.49
CA SER A 453 -32.09 13.83 30.29
C SER A 453 -32.61 13.92 28.83
N ASN A 454 -32.33 12.92 27.97
CA ASN A 454 -32.91 12.71 26.61
C ASN A 454 -32.31 13.51 25.41
N HIS A 455 -31.11 14.08 25.46
CA HIS A 455 -30.67 15.05 24.43
C HIS A 455 -30.11 14.52 23.10
N LEU A 456 -30.25 13.23 22.75
CA LEU A 456 -29.89 12.73 21.41
C LEU A 456 -31.07 12.66 20.42
N ARG A 457 -32.11 13.49 20.58
CA ARG A 457 -33.38 13.37 19.83
C ARG A 457 -33.46 14.11 18.48
N LYS A 458 -32.71 15.19 18.26
CA LYS A 458 -32.68 15.82 16.92
C LYS A 458 -31.73 15.02 16.04
N SER A 459 -32.24 14.45 14.95
CA SER A 459 -31.39 13.70 14.04
C SER A 459 -30.56 14.68 13.21
N TRP A 460 -29.28 14.38 13.00
CA TRP A 460 -28.40 15.15 12.11
C TRP A 460 -28.96 15.34 10.68
N GLN A 461 -29.85 14.46 10.23
CA GLN A 461 -30.57 14.63 8.96
C GLN A 461 -31.48 15.87 8.99
N GLN A 462 -32.04 16.22 10.15
CA GLN A 462 -32.80 17.45 10.35
C GLN A 462 -31.87 18.67 10.37
N GLU A 463 -30.70 18.61 11.00
CA GLU A 463 -29.75 19.73 11.01
C GLU A 463 -29.14 19.98 9.63
N VAL A 464 -28.75 18.93 8.90
CA VAL A 464 -28.27 19.06 7.52
C VAL A 464 -29.39 19.53 6.60
N ALA A 465 -30.62 19.03 6.76
CA ALA A 465 -31.75 19.55 6.01
C ALA A 465 -31.96 21.04 6.33
N GLU A 466 -31.94 21.46 7.60
CA GLU A 466 -32.09 22.86 8.00
C GLU A 466 -30.97 23.76 7.44
N LEU A 467 -29.73 23.27 7.40
CA LEU A 467 -28.56 24.02 6.89
C LEU A 467 -28.42 24.02 5.35
N THR A 468 -28.96 23.01 4.68
CA THR A 468 -28.91 22.86 3.20
C THR A 468 -30.22 23.21 2.50
N ASP A 469 -31.28 23.48 3.26
CA ASP A 469 -32.56 23.97 2.76
C ASP A 469 -32.41 25.41 2.28
N ILE A 470 -32.34 25.56 0.96
CA ILE A 470 -32.23 26.85 0.26
C ILE A 470 -33.45 27.74 0.54
N SER A 471 -34.58 27.19 0.99
CA SER A 471 -35.78 27.97 1.36
C SER A 471 -35.68 28.68 2.72
N LYS A 472 -34.68 28.32 3.54
CA LYS A 472 -34.43 28.92 4.87
C LYS A 472 -33.22 29.85 4.92
N GLN A 473 -32.52 30.04 3.79
CA GLN A 473 -31.48 31.07 3.69
C GLN A 473 -32.15 32.45 3.68
N PRO A 474 -31.72 33.41 4.52
CA PRO A 474 -32.33 34.74 4.57
C PRO A 474 -32.38 35.36 3.18
N GLU A 475 -33.53 35.93 2.86
CA GLU A 475 -33.83 36.57 1.58
C GLU A 475 -32.71 37.56 1.19
N TYR A 476 -32.13 37.31 0.02
CA TYR A 476 -32.01 38.31 -1.03
C TYR A 476 -31.37 39.66 -0.61
N TYR A 477 -30.04 39.74 -0.67
CA TYR A 477 -29.39 41.04 -0.89
C TYR A 477 -29.59 41.44 -2.35
N SER A 478 -30.54 42.35 -2.58
CA SER A 478 -30.93 42.96 -3.86
C SER A 478 -29.83 43.87 -4.44
N GLY A 479 -28.67 43.32 -4.77
CA GLY A 479 -27.55 44.08 -5.34
C GLY A 479 -26.78 43.37 -6.46
N LEU A 480 -27.00 42.07 -6.70
CA LEU A 480 -26.26 41.32 -7.71
C LEU A 480 -27.24 40.48 -8.54
N ASN A 481 -27.53 40.98 -9.75
CA ASN A 481 -28.27 40.28 -10.80
C ASN A 481 -27.58 38.97 -11.18
N ILE A 482 -27.90 37.86 -10.53
CA ILE A 482 -27.52 36.52 -11.00
C ILE A 482 -28.71 35.57 -10.86
N TYR A 483 -29.23 35.15 -12.02
CA TYR A 483 -30.31 34.18 -12.16
C TYR A 483 -29.90 32.78 -11.68
N LYS A 484 -30.82 32.11 -10.98
CA LYS A 484 -30.74 30.71 -10.62
C LYS A 484 -31.17 29.87 -11.84
N GLY A 485 -30.24 29.14 -12.44
CA GLY A 485 -30.56 28.11 -13.44
C GLY A 485 -29.75 28.17 -14.72
N VAL A 486 -28.42 28.01 -14.65
CA VAL A 486 -27.64 27.37 -15.73
C VAL A 486 -26.46 26.63 -15.08
N LEU A 487 -26.29 25.36 -15.48
CA LEU A 487 -25.30 24.32 -15.11
C LEU A 487 -25.67 23.37 -13.96
#